data_AF-A0A1I7V7K3-F1
#
_entry.id   AF-A0A1I7V7K3-F1
#
_cell.length_a   1.000
_cell.length_b   1.000
_cell.length_c   1.000
_cell.angle_alpha   90.00
_cell.angle_beta   90.00
_cell.angle_gamma   90.00
#
_symmetry.space_group_name_H-M   'P 1'
#
loop_
_entity.id
_entity.type
_entity.pdbx_description
1 polymer ?
#
loop_
_entity_poly.entity_id
_entity_poly.type
_entity_poly.pdbx_seq_one_letter_code
_entity_poly.pdbx_strand_id
1 'polypeptide(L)'
;MSSSSLSSKHDLSYTDNDYDYFLTDALVNDIEQFANHAERLRQSLDPSTNANDGKSMCVSVHSALSMVSQAVRDLLVRYPAFKTTHVLLPASQLIHSVKELNFDNSNVDASRTLTCLEKLEAAVGNTLKQSLLVSSVLL
;
A
#
# COMPACT_ATOMS: atom_id res chain seq x y z
N MET A 1 -6.02 -62.02 24.98
CA MET A 1 -4.85 -61.24 25.42
C MET A 1 -4.18 -60.72 24.17
N SER A 2 -3.94 -59.45 23.88
CA SER A 2 -4.37 -58.17 24.44
C SER A 2 -4.29 -57.19 23.27
N SER A 3 -5.26 -56.30 23.18
CA SER A 3 -5.37 -55.19 22.24
C SER A 3 -4.22 -54.19 22.43
N SER A 4 -3.77 -53.55 21.34
CA SER A 4 -3.53 -52.09 21.29
C SER A 4 -3.20 -51.63 19.87
N SER A 5 -4.19 -51.02 19.22
CA SER A 5 -4.02 -50.07 18.12
C SER A 5 -3.46 -48.77 18.68
N LEU A 6 -2.40 -48.22 18.08
CA LEU A 6 -2.05 -46.81 18.24
C LEU A 6 -1.74 -46.21 16.86
N SER A 7 -2.79 -45.58 16.34
CA SER A 7 -2.79 -44.59 15.28
C SER A 7 -1.86 -43.43 15.64
N SER A 8 -0.80 -43.19 14.88
CA SER A 8 -0.14 -41.89 14.86
C SER A 8 -0.61 -41.14 13.62
N LYS A 9 -1.75 -40.46 13.76
CA LYS A 9 -2.13 -39.38 12.86
C LYS A 9 -1.13 -38.26 13.14
N HIS A 10 -0.24 -38.00 12.19
CA HIS A 10 0.47 -36.74 12.21
C HIS A 10 -0.54 -35.67 11.80
N ASP A 11 -1.06 -35.00 12.82
CA ASP A 11 -1.91 -33.83 12.72
C ASP A 11 -1.09 -32.74 12.03
N LEU A 12 -1.15 -32.71 10.70
CA LEU A 12 -0.97 -31.46 9.98
C LEU A 12 -2.18 -30.66 10.40
N SER A 13 -2.04 -29.86 11.46
CA SER A 13 -2.92 -28.73 11.70
C SER A 13 -2.75 -27.81 10.49
N TYR A 14 -3.49 -28.13 9.43
CA TYR A 14 -3.94 -27.16 8.46
C TYR A 14 -4.66 -26.17 9.34
N THR A 15 -3.96 -25.08 9.69
CA THR A 15 -4.60 -23.91 10.25
C THR A 15 -5.58 -23.49 9.17
N ASP A 16 -6.81 -23.97 9.35
CA ASP A 16 -8.05 -23.47 8.82
C ASP A 16 -8.10 -22.00 9.26
N ASN A 17 -7.32 -21.18 8.57
CA ASN A 17 -7.55 -19.75 8.55
C ASN A 17 -8.77 -19.63 7.67
N ASP A 18 -9.91 -19.83 8.32
CA ASP A 18 -11.19 -19.27 7.95
C ASP A 18 -10.97 -17.76 7.85
N TYR A 19 -10.35 -17.34 6.75
CA TYR A 19 -10.27 -15.94 6.33
C TYR A 19 -11.68 -15.59 5.90
N ASP A 20 -12.55 -15.41 6.88
CA ASP A 20 -13.84 -14.78 6.70
C ASP A 20 -13.50 -13.37 6.18
N TYR A 21 -13.56 -13.23 4.85
CA TYR A 21 -12.97 -12.14 4.07
C TYR A 21 -13.81 -10.86 4.18
N PHE A 22 -14.45 -10.67 5.33
CA PHE A 22 -14.99 -9.38 5.74
C PHE A 22 -13.82 -8.40 5.90
N LEU A 23 -14.01 -7.17 5.40
CA LEU A 23 -13.05 -6.09 5.63
C LEU A 23 -12.85 -5.95 7.13
N THR A 24 -11.72 -6.46 7.64
CA THR A 24 -11.35 -6.21 9.03
C THR A 24 -11.22 -4.71 9.23
N ASP A 25 -11.68 -4.19 10.38
CA ASP A 25 -11.50 -2.77 10.73
C ASP A 25 -10.02 -2.34 10.61
N ALA A 26 -9.10 -3.28 10.88
CA ALA A 26 -7.67 -3.09 10.67
C ALA A 26 -7.33 -2.75 9.21
N LEU A 27 -7.84 -3.54 8.24
CA LEU A 27 -7.61 -3.29 6.82
C LEU A 27 -8.20 -1.94 6.39
N VAL A 28 -9.41 -1.60 6.85
CA VAL A 28 -10.04 -0.31 6.55
C VAL A 28 -9.15 0.83 7.06
N ASN A 29 -8.73 0.76 8.33
CA ASN A 29 -7.83 1.75 8.93
C ASN A 29 -6.50 1.86 8.17
N ASP A 30 -5.93 0.76 7.69
CA ASP A 30 -4.67 0.80 6.93
C ASP A 30 -4.81 1.44 5.56
N ILE A 31 -5.95 1.21 4.89
CA ILE A 31 -6.29 1.84 3.62
C ILE A 31 -6.51 3.34 3.83
N GLU A 32 -7.19 3.75 4.90
CA GLU A 32 -7.36 5.15 5.26
C GLU A 32 -6.01 5.83 5.56
N GLN A 33 -5.12 5.17 6.30
CA GLN A 33 -3.78 5.68 6.57
C GLN A 33 -2.96 5.84 5.28
N PHE A 34 -3.01 4.85 4.39
CA PHE A 34 -2.40 4.94 3.07
C PHE A 34 -2.93 6.15 2.28
N ALA A 35 -4.26 6.33 2.23
CA ALA A 35 -4.89 7.43 1.50
C ALA A 35 -4.50 8.80 2.10
N ASN A 36 -4.49 8.91 3.43
CA ASN A 36 -4.06 10.12 4.13
C ASN A 36 -2.59 10.46 3.82
N HIS A 37 -1.71 9.47 3.74
CA HIS A 37 -0.31 9.68 3.38
C HIS A 37 -0.13 10.04 1.90
N ALA A 38 -0.92 9.45 1.00
CA ALA A 38 -0.94 9.80 -0.42
C ALA A 38 -1.37 11.26 -0.62
N GLU A 39 -2.42 11.70 0.08
CA GLU A 39 -2.88 13.09 0.03
C GLU A 39 -1.83 14.08 0.57
N ARG A 40 -1.15 13.74 1.67
CA ARG A 40 -0.02 14.54 2.16
C ARG A 40 1.12 14.64 1.14
N LEU A 41 1.42 13.56 0.43
CA LEU A 41 2.42 13.58 -0.63
C LEU A 41 1.96 14.49 -1.78
N ARG A 42 0.69 14.41 -2.18
CA ARG A 42 0.10 15.27 -3.21
C ARG A 42 0.21 16.76 -2.83
N GLN A 43 -0.12 17.12 -1.60
CA GLN A 43 0.02 18.49 -1.08
C GLN A 43 1.48 18.95 -1.02
N SER A 44 2.40 18.07 -0.63
CA SER A 44 3.84 18.39 -0.61
C SER A 44 4.43 18.62 -2.01
N LEU A 45 3.79 18.09 -3.05
CA LEU A 45 4.16 18.30 -4.45
C LEU A 45 3.52 19.55 -5.06
N ASP A 46 2.56 20.17 -4.38
CA ASP A 46 1.89 21.38 -4.84
C ASP A 46 2.78 22.62 -4.54
N PRO A 47 3.26 23.35 -5.57
CA PRO A 47 4.07 24.54 -5.39
C PRO A 47 3.34 25.66 -4.63
N SER A 48 2.01 25.71 -4.72
CA SER A 48 1.19 26.72 -4.03
C SER A 48 1.17 26.52 -2.51
N THR A 49 1.38 25.27 -2.05
CA THR A 49 1.42 24.91 -0.64
C THR A 49 2.80 25.12 -0.02
N ASN A 50 3.86 25.14 -0.85
CA ASN A 50 5.27 25.19 -0.41
C ASN A 50 5.95 26.54 -0.69
N ALA A 51 5.17 27.62 -0.70
CA ALA A 51 5.47 28.93 -1.30
C ALA A 51 6.78 29.66 -0.90
N ASN A 52 7.66 29.14 -0.04
CA ASN A 52 8.81 29.91 0.48
C ASN A 52 10.16 29.20 0.65
N ASP A 53 10.36 27.90 0.37
CA ASP A 53 11.71 27.31 0.36
C ASP A 53 11.76 25.95 -0.36
N GLY A 54 12.48 25.86 -1.49
CA GLY A 54 12.67 24.59 -2.22
C GLY A 54 13.33 23.51 -1.37
N LYS A 55 14.11 23.89 -0.36
CA LYS A 55 14.71 22.95 0.60
C LYS A 55 13.67 22.39 1.58
N SER A 56 12.68 23.20 1.95
CA SER A 56 11.52 22.75 2.74
C SER A 56 10.63 21.80 1.93
N MET A 57 10.47 22.05 0.62
CA MET A 57 9.71 21.17 -0.27
C MET A 57 10.35 19.79 -0.41
N CYS A 58 11.66 19.73 -0.67
CA CYS A 58 12.40 18.46 -0.78
C CYS A 58 12.22 17.59 0.48
N VAL A 59 12.40 18.18 1.67
CA VAL A 59 12.22 17.47 2.95
C VAL A 59 10.78 17.00 3.13
N SER A 60 9.80 17.85 2.81
CA SER A 60 8.37 17.53 2.94
C SER A 60 7.96 16.37 2.01
N VAL A 61 8.39 16.41 0.75
CA VAL A 61 8.15 15.35 -0.24
C VAL A 61 8.78 14.03 0.19
N HIS A 62 10.04 14.04 0.63
CA HIS A 62 10.71 12.81 1.08
C HIS A 62 10.11 12.24 2.37
N SER A 63 9.67 13.09 3.30
CA SER A 63 8.96 12.67 4.51
C SER A 63 7.62 12.02 4.16
N ALA A 64 6.82 12.67 3.31
CA ALA A 64 5.54 12.14 2.84
C ALA A 64 5.69 10.83 2.05
N LEU A 65 6.67 10.75 1.14
CA LEU A 65 6.98 9.52 0.41
C LEU A 65 7.37 8.38 1.35
N SER A 66 8.11 8.67 2.42
CA SER A 66 8.50 7.65 3.40
C SER A 66 7.29 7.07 4.12
N MET A 67 6.31 7.90 4.48
CA MET A 67 5.03 7.46 5.06
C MET A 67 4.22 6.63 4.07
N VAL A 68 4.09 7.06 2.80
CA VAL A 68 3.40 6.28 1.76
C VAL A 68 4.08 4.93 1.55
N SER A 69 5.41 4.93 1.44
CA SER A 69 6.19 3.70 1.25
C SER A 69 6.05 2.75 2.43
N GLN A 70 5.96 3.28 3.65
CA GLN A 70 5.73 2.48 4.84
C GLN A 70 4.34 1.86 4.84
N ALA A 71 3.29 2.65 4.59
CA ALA A 71 1.92 2.14 4.52
C ALA A 71 1.77 1.06 3.43
N VAL A 72 2.37 1.24 2.26
CA VAL A 72 2.39 0.20 1.21
C VAL A 72 3.11 -1.06 1.69
N ARG A 73 4.27 -0.94 2.35
CA ARG A 73 4.95 -2.11 2.93
C ARG A 73 4.08 -2.83 3.95
N ASP A 74 3.41 -2.09 4.81
CA ASP A 74 2.55 -2.68 5.84
C ASP A 74 1.34 -3.39 5.23
N LEU A 75 0.76 -2.84 4.15
CA LEU A 75 -0.28 -3.50 3.37
C LEU A 75 0.24 -4.81 2.74
N LEU A 76 1.42 -4.77 2.11
CA LEU A 76 2.02 -5.94 1.50
C LEU A 76 2.36 -7.03 2.52
N VAL A 77 2.85 -6.67 3.71
CA VAL A 77 3.22 -7.64 4.75
C VAL A 77 1.99 -8.31 5.34
N ARG A 78 0.96 -7.52 5.67
CA ARG A 78 -0.22 -8.01 6.39
C ARG A 78 -1.27 -8.64 5.48
N TYR A 79 -1.35 -8.21 4.22
CA TYR A 79 -2.41 -8.62 3.30
C TYR A 79 -1.83 -9.17 2.00
N PRO A 80 -1.74 -10.50 1.85
CA PRO A 80 -1.19 -11.15 0.65
C PRO A 80 -1.85 -10.71 -0.66
N ALA A 81 -3.14 -10.34 -0.62
CA ALA A 81 -3.89 -9.84 -1.77
C ALA A 81 -3.24 -8.61 -2.45
N PHE A 82 -2.48 -7.80 -1.70
CA PHE A 82 -1.81 -6.61 -2.23
C PHE A 82 -0.44 -6.90 -2.86
N LYS A 83 0.10 -8.11 -2.72
CA LYS A 83 1.39 -8.51 -3.33
C LYS A 83 1.27 -8.79 -4.83
N THR A 84 0.69 -7.84 -5.55
CA THR A 84 0.50 -7.92 -7.00
C THR A 84 1.50 -7.03 -7.73
N THR A 85 1.84 -7.39 -8.96
CA THR A 85 2.64 -6.53 -9.85
C THR A 85 1.97 -5.17 -10.08
N HIS A 86 0.63 -5.13 -10.06
CA HIS A 86 -0.15 -3.90 -10.19
C HIS A 86 0.05 -2.92 -9.04
N VAL A 87 0.35 -3.39 -7.82
CA VAL A 87 0.66 -2.51 -6.67
C VAL A 87 2.17 -2.25 -6.57
N LEU A 88 2.99 -3.29 -6.74
CA LEU A 88 4.45 -3.20 -6.59
C LEU A 88 5.11 -2.29 -7.63
N LEU A 89 4.66 -2.34 -8.90
CA LEU A 89 5.25 -1.57 -9.97
C LEU A 89 5.02 -0.05 -9.79
N PRO A 90 3.78 0.45 -9.59
CA PRO A 90 3.55 1.86 -9.29
C PRO A 90 4.25 2.33 -8.01
N ALA A 91 4.33 1.48 -6.97
CA ALA A 91 5.06 1.82 -5.74
C ALA A 91 6.55 2.05 -6.01
N SER A 92 7.19 1.18 -6.79
CA SER A 92 8.58 1.38 -7.21
C SER A 92 8.73 2.63 -8.09
N GLN A 93 7.86 2.80 -9.08
CA GLN A 93 7.89 3.96 -9.98
C GLN A 93 7.73 5.29 -9.25
N LEU A 94 6.90 5.34 -8.20
CA LEU A 94 6.71 6.52 -7.35
C LEU A 94 8.01 6.90 -6.62
N ILE A 95 8.73 5.92 -6.07
CA ILE A 95 10.02 6.18 -5.42
C ILE A 95 11.04 6.73 -6.42
N HIS A 96 11.07 6.15 -7.63
CA HIS A 96 11.96 6.61 -8.68
C HIS A 96 11.59 8.01 -9.19
N SER A 97 10.31 8.31 -9.39
CA SER A 97 9.88 9.62 -9.88
C SER A 97 10.18 10.74 -8.88
N VAL A 98 10.01 10.51 -7.58
CA VAL A 98 10.41 11.50 -6.55
C VAL A 98 11.91 11.77 -6.57
N LYS A 99 12.75 10.74 -6.74
CA LYS A 99 14.21 10.90 -6.81
C LYS A 99 14.66 11.73 -8.02
N GLU A 100 13.86 11.77 -9.08
CA GLU A 100 14.14 12.51 -10.30
C GLU A 100 13.62 13.96 -10.27
N LEU A 101 12.93 14.37 -9.20
CA LEU A 101 12.48 15.75 -9.04
C LEU A 101 13.66 16.70 -8.85
N ASN A 102 13.67 17.78 -9.62
CA ASN A 102 14.66 18.83 -9.49
C ASN A 102 14.20 19.91 -8.51
N PHE A 103 14.47 19.70 -7.22
CA PHE A 103 14.10 20.63 -6.14
C PHE A 103 14.91 21.94 -6.13
N ASP A 104 16.02 22.01 -6.87
CA ASP A 104 16.81 23.25 -7.01
C ASP A 104 16.15 24.23 -7.98
N ASN A 105 15.15 23.78 -8.74
CA ASN A 105 14.38 24.62 -9.64
C ASN A 105 13.20 25.28 -8.91
N SER A 106 12.94 26.56 -9.20
CA SER A 106 11.82 27.31 -8.61
C SER A 106 10.44 26.83 -9.06
N ASN A 107 10.39 26.00 -10.11
CA ASN A 107 9.17 25.35 -10.58
C ASN A 107 9.42 23.84 -10.76
N VAL A 108 9.13 23.07 -9.71
CA VAL A 108 9.27 21.61 -9.71
C VAL A 108 8.14 21.00 -10.54
N ASP A 109 8.47 20.35 -11.66
CA ASP A 109 7.50 19.57 -12.43
C ASP A 109 7.24 18.21 -11.76
N ALA A 110 6.18 18.16 -10.95
CA ALA A 110 5.74 16.96 -10.24
C ALA A 110 4.78 16.08 -11.05
N SER A 111 4.49 16.39 -12.32
CA SER A 111 3.42 15.74 -13.09
C SER A 111 3.58 14.21 -13.17
N ARG A 112 4.80 13.74 -13.42
CA ARG A 112 5.11 12.30 -13.45
C ARG A 112 4.92 11.66 -12.08
N THR A 113 5.33 12.33 -11.02
CA THR A 113 5.18 11.83 -9.64
C THR A 113 3.72 11.70 -9.26
N LEU A 114 2.89 12.69 -9.59
CA LEU A 114 1.45 12.66 -9.38
C LEU A 114 0.78 11.52 -10.16
N THR A 115 1.17 11.31 -11.43
CA THR A 115 0.67 10.18 -12.23
C THR A 115 1.05 8.82 -11.60
N CYS A 116 2.27 8.69 -11.06
CA CYS A 116 2.69 7.48 -10.36
C CYS A 116 1.87 7.25 -9.08
N LEU A 117 1.59 8.32 -8.33
CA LEU A 117 0.78 8.26 -7.12
C LEU A 117 -0.65 7.81 -7.43
N GLU A 118 -1.28 8.40 -8.45
CA GLU A 118 -2.63 8.03 -8.89
C GLU A 118 -2.73 6.56 -9.33
N LYS A 119 -1.73 6.06 -10.05
CA LYS A 119 -1.66 4.64 -10.43
C LYS A 119 -1.56 3.73 -9.22
N LEU A 120 -0.81 4.13 -8.20
CA LEU A 120 -0.68 3.37 -6.96
C LEU A 120 -2.01 3.37 -6.19
N GLU A 121 -2.65 4.52 -6.02
CA GLU A 121 -3.96 4.64 -5.38
C GLU A 121 -5.02 3.79 -6.10
N ALA A 122 -5.05 3.85 -7.43
CA ALA A 122 -5.95 3.03 -8.23
C ALA A 122 -5.66 1.53 -8.09
N ALA A 123 -4.39 1.13 -8.03
CA ALA A 123 -4.02 -0.28 -7.85
C ALA A 123 -4.43 -0.82 -6.47
N VAL A 124 -4.20 -0.04 -5.41
CA VAL A 124 -4.64 -0.38 -4.04
C VAL A 124 -6.17 -0.47 -3.98
N GLY A 125 -6.88 0.52 -4.52
CA GLY A 125 -8.34 0.54 -4.55
C GLY A 125 -8.95 -0.60 -5.39
N ASN A 126 -8.35 -0.93 -6.54
CA ASN A 126 -8.80 -2.04 -7.37
C ASN A 126 -8.56 -3.40 -6.71
N THR A 127 -7.42 -3.56 -6.02
CA THR A 127 -7.13 -4.76 -5.24
C THR A 127 -8.17 -4.94 -4.13
N LEU A 128 -8.48 -3.86 -3.40
CA LEU A 128 -9.51 -3.88 -2.36
C LEU A 128 -10.88 -4.28 -2.92
N LYS A 129 -11.28 -3.72 -4.07
CA LYS A 129 -12.54 -4.08 -4.75
C LYS A 129 -12.56 -5.55 -5.17
N GLN A 130 -11.46 -6.07 -5.72
CA GLN A 130 -11.37 -7.48 -6.12
C GLN A 130 -11.48 -8.41 -4.91
N SER A 131 -10.82 -8.06 -3.81
CA SER A 131 -10.95 -8.78 -2.53
C SER A 131 -12.40 -8.87 -2.05
N LEU A 132 -13.18 -7.79 -2.20
CA LEU A 132 -14.61 -7.76 -1.84
C LEU A 132 -15.50 -8.60 -2.77
N LEU A 133 -15.21 -8.59 -4.07
CA LEU A 133 -15.99 -9.32 -5.08
C LEU A 133 -15.79 -10.84 -4.96
N VAL A 134 -14.58 -11.29 -4.65
CA VAL A 134 -14.31 -12.72 -4.42
C VAL A 134 -15.07 -13.22 -3.18
N SER A 135 -15.20 -12.38 -2.14
CA SER A 135 -15.97 -12.73 -0.94
C SER A 135 -17.46 -12.90 -1.18
N SER A 136 -18.03 -12.22 -2.18
CA SER A 136 -19.48 -12.23 -2.45
C SER A 136 -19.94 -13.32 -3.42
N VAL A 137 -19.01 -13.98 -4.14
CA VAL A 137 -19.30 -15.09 -5.06
C VAL A 137 -19.23 -16.46 -4.36
N LEU A 138 -18.64 -16.52 -3.17
CA LEU A 138 -18.48 -17.76 -2.38
C LEU A 138 -19.61 -17.99 -1.35
N LEU A 139 -20.63 -17.11 -1.31
CA LEU A 139 -21.87 -17.24 -0.54
C LEU A 139 -23.04 -17.61 -1.45
#